data_AF-A0A5K1I592-F1
#
_entry.id   AF-A0A5K1I592-F1
#
_cell.length_a   1.000
_cell.length_b   1.000
_cell.length_c   1.000
_cell.angle_alpha   90.00
_cell.angle_beta   90.00
_cell.angle_gamma   90.00
#
_symmetry.space_group_name_H-M   'P 1'
#
loop_
_entity.id
_entity.type
_entity.pdbx_description
1 polymer ?
#
loop_
_entity_poly.entity_id
_entity_poly.type
_entity_poly.pdbx_seq_one_letter_code
_entity_poly.pdbx_strand_id
1 'polypeptide(L)' 'MPKAGPKQARVEPIREAEDPNLPVVGWHVIDETDPQNEIAVSQHDTEADAIRAAEEYEQREQ' A
#
# COMPACT_ATOMS: atom_id res chain seq x y z
N MET A 1 12.20 -20.68 10.74
CA MET A 1 11.57 -19.97 9.60
C MET A 1 12.14 -18.57 9.66
N PRO A 2 12.90 -18.07 8.66
CA PRO A 2 13.38 -16.71 8.75
C PRO A 2 12.14 -15.81 8.70
N LYS A 3 12.08 -14.87 9.64
CA LYS A 3 11.04 -13.85 9.72
C LYS A 3 10.87 -13.21 8.34
N ALA A 4 9.63 -12.90 7.96
CA ALA A 4 9.37 -12.00 6.86
C ALA A 4 10.28 -10.75 7.01
N GLY A 5 10.70 -10.16 5.89
CA GLY A 5 11.68 -9.07 5.87
C GLY A 5 11.25 -7.84 6.69
N PRO A 6 12.01 -6.73 6.64
CA PRO A 6 11.49 -5.46 7.17
C PRO A 6 10.09 -5.21 6.60
N LYS A 7 9.20 -4.57 7.36
CA LYS A 7 7.88 -4.21 6.81
C LYS A 7 8.05 -3.41 5.54
N GLN A 8 7.37 -3.82 4.49
CA GLN A 8 7.36 -3.15 3.20
C GLN A 8 5.93 -2.84 2.81
N ALA A 9 5.68 -1.60 2.39
CA ALA A 9 4.38 -1.18 1.93
C ALA A 9 4.46 -0.46 0.58
N ARG A 10 3.55 -0.82 -0.32
CA ARG A 10 3.37 -0.20 -1.63
C ARG A 10 2.10 0.62 -1.66
N VAL A 11 2.13 1.75 -2.37
CA VAL A 11 0.94 2.54 -2.66
C VAL A 11 0.40 2.17 -4.04
N GLU A 12 -0.88 1.78 -4.13
CA GLU A 12 -1.55 1.47 -5.39
C GLU A 12 -2.76 2.38 -5.64
N PRO A 13 -2.91 2.92 -6.87
CA PRO A 13 -4.09 3.69 -7.24
C PRO A 13 -5.33 2.80 -7.42
N ILE A 14 -6.44 3.23 -6.83
CA ILE A 14 -7.75 2.63 -6.97
C ILE A 14 -8.47 3.31 -8.13
N ARG A 15 -9.02 2.50 -9.03
CA ARG A 15 -9.85 2.94 -10.16
C ARG A 15 -11.15 2.14 -10.16
N GLU A 16 -12.22 2.74 -10.68
CA GLU A 16 -13.53 2.07 -10.75
C GLU A 16 -13.52 0.82 -11.66
N ALA A 17 -12.55 0.73 -12.56
CA ALA A 17 -12.26 -0.45 -13.38
C ALA A 17 -10.75 -0.58 -13.61
N GLU A 18 -10.31 -1.74 -14.10
CA GLU A 18 -8.91 -2.03 -14.46
C GLU A 18 -8.41 -1.27 -15.71
N ASP A 19 -8.97 -0.09 -16.00
CA ASP A 19 -8.56 0.77 -17.12
C ASP A 19 -7.59 1.85 -16.62
N PRO A 20 -6.32 1.86 -17.08
CA PRO A 20 -5.32 2.83 -16.64
C PRO A 20 -5.63 4.27 -17.06
N ASN A 21 -6.55 4.49 -18.02
CA ASN A 21 -6.96 5.81 -18.47
C ASN A 21 -8.04 6.44 -17.57
N LEU A 22 -8.65 5.66 -16.68
CA LEU A 22 -9.65 6.19 -15.75
C LEU A 22 -9.00 7.00 -14.63
N PRO A 23 -9.71 8.03 -14.11
CA PRO A 23 -9.23 8.80 -12.99
C PRO A 23 -9.03 7.91 -11.76
N VAL A 24 -8.01 8.24 -10.98
CA VAL A 24 -7.78 7.61 -9.67
C VAL A 24 -8.84 8.13 -8.70
N VAL A 25 -9.60 7.21 -8.11
CA VAL A 25 -10.66 7.51 -7.14
C VAL A 25 -10.21 7.33 -5.68
N GLY A 26 -9.00 6.81 -5.47
CA GLY A 26 -8.38 6.65 -4.17
C GLY A 26 -7.06 5.89 -4.26
N TRP A 27 -6.46 5.61 -3.12
CA TRP A 27 -5.13 4.99 -3.02
C TRP A 27 -5.13 3.94 -1.92
N HIS A 28 -4.71 2.72 -2.22
CA HIS A 28 -4.46 1.68 -1.24
C HIS A 28 -3.01 1.71 -0.78
N VAL A 29 -2.80 1.47 0.51
CA VAL A 29 -1.51 1.03 1.04
C VAL A 29 -1.59 -0.49 1.18
N ILE A 30 -0.72 -1.19 0.50
CA ILE A 30 -0.65 -2.65 0.46
C ILE A 30 0.59 -3.08 1.21
N ASP A 31 0.42 -3.94 2.21
CA ASP A 31 1.53 -4.64 2.85
C ASP A 31 2.05 -5.72 1.90
N GLU A 32 3.31 -5.58 1.47
CA GLU A 32 4.01 -6.54 0.62
C GLU A 32 5.16 -7.25 1.36
N THR A 33 5.18 -7.16 2.70
CA THR A 33 6.19 -7.82 3.54
C THR A 33 6.24 -9.33 3.31
N ASP A 34 5.11 -9.95 2.98
CA ASP A 34 5.03 -11.29 2.40
C ASP A 34 4.51 -11.20 0.96
N PRO A 35 5.35 -11.46 -0.06
CA PRO A 35 4.92 -11.41 -1.45
C PRO A 35 3.90 -12.49 -1.83
N GLN A 36 3.68 -13.50 -0.98
CA GLN A 36 2.61 -14.49 -1.16
C GLN A 36 1.29 -14.07 -0.51
N ASN A 37 1.29 -13.01 0.30
CA ASN A 37 0.14 -12.57 1.07
C ASN A 37 0.07 -11.04 1.13
N GLU A 38 -0.08 -10.43 -0.05
CA GLU A 38 -0.25 -8.99 -0.19
C GLU A 38 -1.66 -8.58 0.27
N ILE A 39 -1.74 -7.65 1.22
CA ILE A 39 -3.02 -7.21 1.78
C ILE A 39 -3.13 -5.69 1.81
N ALA A 40 -4.29 -5.15 1.43
CA ALA A 40 -4.56 -3.72 1.61
C ALA A 40 -4.75 -3.42 3.11
N VAL A 41 -3.86 -2.63 3.69
CA VAL A 41 -3.87 -2.26 5.11
C VAL A 41 -4.57 -0.93 5.37
N SER A 42 -4.64 -0.04 4.37
CA SER A 42 -5.42 1.20 4.46
C SER A 42 -5.80 1.75 3.08
N GLN A 43 -6.77 2.65 3.06
CA GLN A 43 -7.24 3.38 1.88
C GLN A 43 -7.28 4.88 2.19
N HIS A 44 -6.86 5.70 1.23
CA HIS A 44 -6.83 7.17 1.33
C HIS A 44 -7.37 7.82 0.05
N ASP A 45 -7.88 9.04 0.18
CA ASP A 45 -8.38 9.81 -0.96
C ASP A 45 -7.24 10.44 -1.76
N THR A 46 -6.10 10.74 -1.11
CA THR A 46 -4.95 11.39 -1.73
C THR A 46 -3.71 10.50 -1.74
N GLU A 47 -2.90 10.63 -2.78
CA GLU A 47 -1.63 9.90 -2.92
C GLU A 47 -0.67 10.25 -1.77
N ALA A 48 -0.62 11.53 -1.41
CA ALA A 48 0.28 12.01 -0.36
C ALA A 48 -0.03 11.38 1.00
N ASP A 49 -1.32 11.21 1.34
CA ASP A 49 -1.69 10.58 2.61
C ASP A 49 -1.43 9.07 2.58
N ALA A 50 -1.63 8.41 1.44
CA ALA A 50 -1.26 7.01 1.27
C ALA A 50 0.25 6.78 1.37
N ILE A 51 1.07 7.65 0.78
CA ILE A 51 2.54 7.59 0.88
C ILE A 51 2.98 7.73 2.33
N ARG A 52 2.49 8.74 3.05
CA ARG A 52 2.82 8.92 4.48
C ARG A 52 2.44 7.69 5.30
N ALA A 53 1.24 7.14 5.06
CA ALA A 53 0.79 5.95 5.76
C ALA A 53 1.65 4.71 5.45
N ALA A 54 2.13 4.57 4.21
CA ALA A 54 3.07 3.52 3.83
C ALA A 54 4.42 3.70 4.56
N GLU A 55 4.99 4.90 4.55
CA GLU A 55 6.24 5.22 5.25
C GLU A 55 6.12 4.97 6.77
N GLU A 56 5.00 5.36 7.39
CA GLU A 56 4.72 5.10 8.80
C GLU A 56 4.57 3.60 9.09
N TYR A 57 3.96 2.85 8.18
CA TYR A 57 3.82 1.39 8.29
C TYR A 57 5.17 0.69 8.34
N GLU A 58 6.09 1.07 7.44
CA GLU A 58 7.46 0.54 7.38
C GLU A 58 8.29 0.93 8.60
N GLN A 59 8.13 2.17 9.10
CA GLN A 59 8.87 2.67 10.27
C GLN A 59 8.40 2.06 11.60
N ARG A 60 7.19 1.49 11.67
CA ARG A 60 6.59 0.99 12.92
C ARG A 60 7.31 -0.22 13.53
N GLU A 61 8.30 -0.81 12.87
CA GLU A 61 9.13 -1.91 13.39
C GLU A 61 10.55 -1.51 13.81
N GLN A 62 10.87 -0.21 13.90
CA GLN A 62 12.16 0.25 14.44
C GLN A 62 12.21 0.32 15.96
#